data_AF-A0A5E5AF11-F1
#
_entry.id   AF-A0A5E5AF11-F1
#
_cell.length_a   1.000
_cell.length_b   1.000
_cell.length_c   1.000
_cell.angle_alpha   90.00
_cell.angle_beta   90.00
_cell.angle_gamma   90.00
#
_symmetry.space_group_name_H-M   'P 1'
#
loop_
_entity.id
_entity.type
_entity.pdbx_description
1 polymer ?
#
loop_
_entity_poly.entity_id
_entity_poly.type
_entity_poly.pdbx_seq_one_letter_code
_entity_poly.pdbx_strand_id
1 'polypeptide(L)' 'MYITSNHVKIAVDRLGGPTKTAHACAVSNATVHLWLNAGRIPNIDKALVVAKAAGMDVQLLRGTR' A
#
# COMPACT_ATOMS: atom_id res chain seq x y z
N MET A 1 19.51 13.14 2.33
CA MET A 1 18.03 13.15 2.25
C MET A 1 17.60 11.70 2.26
N TYR A 2 17.10 11.18 3.39
CA TYR A 2 16.65 9.78 3.45
C TYR A 2 15.42 9.65 2.56
N ILE A 3 15.59 9.13 1.35
CA ILE A 3 14.49 8.64 0.54
C ILE A 3 14.03 7.38 1.27
N THR A 4 13.19 7.53 2.29
CA THR A 4 12.40 6.42 2.81
C THR A 4 11.48 6.01 1.68
N SER A 5 11.96 5.08 0.85
CA SER A 5 11.20 4.50 -0.25
C SER A 5 9.90 3.95 0.31
N ASN A 6 8.82 4.69 0.04
CA ASN A 6 7.51 4.31 0.50
C ASN A 6 7.01 3.18 -0.40
N HIS A 7 7.21 1.95 0.05
CA HIS A 7 6.79 0.74 -0.68
C HIS A 7 5.29 0.75 -0.96
N VAL A 8 4.48 1.36 -0.09
CA VAL A 8 3.04 1.54 -0.32
C VAL A 8 2.79 2.45 -1.51
N LYS A 9 3.54 3.55 -1.66
CA LYS A 9 3.43 4.42 -2.83
C LYS A 9 3.78 3.70 -4.12
N ILE A 10 4.85 2.92 -4.12
CA ILE A 10 5.27 2.11 -5.28
C ILE A 10 4.18 1.09 -5.62
N ALA A 11 3.63 0.39 -4.62
CA ALA A 11 2.58 -0.58 -4.84
C ALA A 11 1.30 0.06 -5.39
N VAL A 12 0.88 1.18 -4.82
CA VAL A 12 -0.30 1.94 -5.28
C VAL A 12 -0.12 2.43 -6.72
N ASP A 13 1.08 2.90 -7.07
CA ASP A 13 1.39 3.34 -8.43
C ASP A 13 1.34 2.16 -9.43
N ARG A 14 1.88 0.99 -9.05
CA ARG A 14 1.77 -0.25 -9.85
C ARG A 14 0.34 -0.72 -10.04
N LEU A 15 -0.55 -0.52 -9.07
CA LEU A 15 -1.98 -0.81 -9.21
C LEU A 15 -2.70 0.18 -10.14
N GLY A 16 -2.06 1.28 -10.54
CA GLY A 16 -2.65 2.35 -11.34
C GLY A 16 -3.35 3.42 -10.50
N GLY A 17 -2.88 3.63 -9.27
CA GLY A 17 -3.23 4.77 -8.44
C GLY A 17 -4.10 4.45 -7.22
N PRO A 18 -4.32 5.47 -6.37
CA PRO A 18 -5.00 5.30 -5.08
C PRO A 18 -6.47 4.86 -5.24
N THR A 19 -7.17 5.36 -6.25
CA THR A 19 -8.58 4.99 -6.51
C THR A 19 -8.74 3.52 -6.88
N LYS A 20 -7.89 2.99 -7.78
CA LYS A 20 -7.93 1.56 -8.14
C LYS A 20 -7.56 0.69 -6.95
N THR A 21 -6.58 1.12 -6.15
CA THR A 21 -6.20 0.42 -4.92
C THR A 21 -7.35 0.36 -3.92
N ALA A 22 -8.08 1.47 -3.74
CA ALA A 22 -9.23 1.55 -2.85
C ALA A 22 -10.34 0.58 -3.28
N HIS A 23 -10.65 0.53 -4.58
CA HIS A 23 -11.60 -0.43 -5.14
C HIS A 23 -11.15 -1.89 -4.95
N ALA A 24 -9.89 -2.20 -5.28
CA ALA A 24 -9.34 -3.55 -5.14
C ALA A 24 -9.34 -4.04 -3.68
N CYS A 25 -9.13 -3.13 -2.73
CA CYS A 25 -9.12 -3.43 -1.30
C CYS A 25 -10.49 -3.28 -0.63
N ALA A 26 -11.54 -2.84 -1.35
CA ALA A 26 -12.83 -2.47 -0.80
C ALA A 26 -12.71 -1.53 0.43
N VAL A 27 -11.92 -0.46 0.27
CA VAL A 27 -11.71 0.59 1.30
C VAL A 27 -11.99 1.96 0.70
N SER A 28 -12.09 2.97 1.56
CA SER A 28 -12.21 4.36 1.10
C SER A 28 -10.89 4.90 0.53
N ASN A 29 -10.96 5.85 -0.41
CA ASN A 29 -9.77 6.56 -0.90
C ASN A 29 -8.99 7.23 0.24
N ALA A 30 -9.67 7.77 1.25
CA ALA A 30 -9.05 8.37 2.42
C ALA A 30 -8.16 7.36 3.17
N THR A 31 -8.59 6.10 3.26
CA THR A 31 -7.80 5.01 3.86
C THR A 31 -6.50 4.75 3.09
N VAL A 32 -6.55 4.79 1.75
CA VAL A 32 -5.35 4.62 0.92
C VAL A 32 -4.39 5.80 1.08
N HIS A 33 -4.90 7.03 1.12
CA HIS A 33 -4.09 8.21 1.41
C HIS A 33 -3.45 8.17 2.80
N LEU A 34 -4.14 7.63 3.81
CA LEU A 34 -3.57 7.37 5.13
C LEU A 34 -2.42 6.37 5.07
N TRP A 35 -2.54 5.29 4.30
CA TRP A 35 -1.45 4.31 4.12
C TRP A 35 -0.26 4.91 3.38
N LEU A 36 -0.51 5.75 2.37
CA LEU A 36 0.53 6.49 1.67
C LEU A 36 1.27 7.45 2.61
N ASN A 37 0.57 8.18 3.47
CA ASN A 37 1.22 9.08 4.43
C ASN A 37 1.95 8.32 5.55
N ALA A 38 1.37 7.20 6.01
CA ALA A 38 1.97 6.35 7.05
C ALA A 38 3.14 5.49 6.52
N GLY A 39 3.24 5.28 5.21
CA GLY A 39 4.22 4.40 4.59
C GLY A 39 4.02 2.91 4.91
N ARG A 40 2.85 2.53 5.44
CA ARG A 40 2.55 1.15 5.82
C ARG A 40 1.05 0.84 5.77
N ILE A 41 0.72 -0.43 5.58
CA ILE A 41 -0.64 -0.96 5.66
C ILE A 41 -0.78 -1.80 6.95
N PRO A 42 -1.57 -1.35 7.93
CA PRO A 42 -1.67 -2.02 9.23
C PRO A 42 -2.44 -3.35 9.19
N ASN A 43 -3.44 -3.45 8.30
CA ASN A 43 -4.28 -4.65 8.16
C ASN A 43 -3.59 -5.65 7.20
N ILE A 44 -3.36 -6.88 7.68
CA ILE A 44 -2.66 -7.93 6.92
C ILE A 44 -3.45 -8.40 5.69
N ASP A 45 -4.78 -8.49 5.77
CA ASP A 45 -5.62 -8.92 4.64
C ASP A 45 -5.53 -7.90 3.51
N LYS A 46 -5.57 -6.61 3.85
CA LYS A 46 -5.42 -5.53 2.87
C LYS A 46 -4.00 -5.46 2.32
N ALA A 47 -3.00 -5.65 3.17
CA ALA A 47 -1.60 -5.69 2.75
C ALA A 47 -1.34 -6.85 1.78
N LEU A 48 -1.93 -8.03 2.01
CA LEU A 48 -1.84 -9.19 1.12
C LEU A 48 -2.49 -8.91 -0.24
N VAL A 49 -3.66 -8.26 -0.26
CA VAL A 49 -4.34 -7.88 -1.51
C VAL A 49 -3.47 -6.91 -2.32
N VAL A 50 -2.94 -5.87 -1.67
CA VAL A 50 -2.06 -4.89 -2.32
C VAL A 50 -0.74 -5.54 -2.77
N ALA A 51 -0.14 -6.39 -1.94
CA ALA A 51 1.08 -7.15 -2.26
C ALA A 51 0.89 -8.01 -3.51
N LYS A 52 -0.20 -8.79 -3.55
CA LYS A 52 -0.54 -9.65 -4.68
C LYS A 52 -0.79 -8.84 -5.96
N ALA A 53 -1.52 -7.73 -5.84
CA ALA A 53 -1.83 -6.87 -6.99
C ALA A 53 -0.61 -6.09 -7.49
N ALA A 54 0.34 -5.73 -6.61
CA ALA A 54 1.56 -4.99 -6.97
C ALA A 54 2.76 -5.90 -7.31
N GLY A 55 2.63 -7.22 -7.11
CA GLY A 55 3.74 -8.17 -7.21
C GLY A 55 4.89 -7.84 -6.24
N MET A 56 4.55 -7.45 -5.00
CA MET A 56 5.51 -7.07 -3.96
C MET A 56 5.36 -7.95 -2.73
N ASP A 57 6.43 -8.06 -1.94
CA ASP A 57 6.39 -8.78 -0.67
C ASP A 57 5.55 -8.00 0.37
N VAL A 58 4.68 -8.70 1.10
CA VAL A 58 3.79 -8.11 2.09
C VAL A 58 4.56 -7.48 3.27
N GLN A 59 5.77 -7.96 3.58
CA GLN A 59 6.60 -7.39 4.64
C GLN A 59 7.08 -5.98 4.30
N LEU A 60 7.33 -5.70 3.01
CA LEU A 60 7.70 -4.36 2.55
C LEU A 60 6.56 -3.35 2.75
N LEU A 61 5.31 -3.81 2.69
CA LEU A 61 4.11 -2.98 2.87
C LEU A 61 3.71 -2.82 4.34
N ARG A 62 4.04 -3.79 5.19
CA ARG A 62 3.67 -3.75 6.61
C ARG A 62 4.68 -2.97 7.45
N GLY A 63 5.93 -2.91 7.00
CA GLY A 63 7.05 -2.36 7.74
C GLY A 63 7.37 -3.27 8.92
N THR A 64 8.36 -4.14 8.75
CA THR A 64 9.00 -4.81 9.88
C THR A 64 9.72 -3.75 10.70
N ARG A 65 9.33 -3.60 11.97
CA ARG A 65 10.27 -3.11 12.98
C ARG A 65 11.18 -4.26 13.36
#